data_AF-A0A940L8T2-F1
#
_entry.id   AF-A0A940L8T2-F1
#
_cell.length_a   1.000
_cell.length_b   1.000
_cell.length_c   1.000
_cell.angle_alpha   90.00
_cell.angle_beta   90.00
_cell.angle_gamma   90.00
#
_symmetry.space_group_name_H-M   'P 1'
#
loop_
_entity.id
_entity.type
_entity.pdbx_description
1 polymer ?
#
loop_
_entity_poly.entity_id
_entity_poly.type
_entity_poly.pdbx_seq_one_letter_code
_entity_poly.pdbx_strand_id
1 'polypeptide(L)'
;MGSMTESSSIKRIGNSSDFFEIASESHSEADLSWVRPTDCRANIAKILCEVNAQVEGENILSRKCLGGEEQYQANIEAIYDGLDDMNQKMFCSLRRIFIEREFFGSGYASVLSRKNANGQTESLPGAIMGLRKSILKKSPSLMSLLNWKEQGNFVKVTEQFIAPLEFPVYESTTPPPLLQYILAHEFGHLFDFANGVTQVENSIENCENQTLNEENDHPQKCKPSMRKGSFGSFSWKNLDSPLLEKDFYGRNRLCFYRCKTFMTNDEMLKLYQGLAASDFISTYAATNPLDDFAEAWAVRWLLNTGKDLNLKVNKEFQIHTKDNYESE
;
A
#
# COMPACT_ATOMS: atom_id res chain seq x y z
N MET A 1 -7.54 -2.44 48.44
CA MET A 1 -6.67 -1.43 47.79
C MET A 1 -6.15 -2.06 46.51
N GLY A 2 -6.93 -1.94 45.43
CA GLY A 2 -6.64 -2.57 44.14
C GLY A 2 -6.21 -1.49 43.16
N SER A 3 -5.01 -1.67 42.61
CA SER A 3 -4.37 -0.81 41.61
C SER A 3 -5.18 -0.78 40.32
N MET A 4 -5.57 0.42 39.87
CA MET A 4 -6.06 0.66 38.52
C MET A 4 -4.85 0.92 37.62
N THR A 5 -4.63 0.04 36.66
CA THR A 5 -3.70 0.27 35.55
C THR A 5 -4.38 1.20 34.53
N GLU A 6 -3.87 2.41 34.41
CA GLU A 6 -4.21 3.34 33.33
C GLU A 6 -3.69 2.79 31.99
N SER A 7 -4.63 2.48 31.11
CA SER A 7 -4.37 2.22 29.69
C SER A 7 -4.07 3.55 29.00
N SER A 8 -2.83 3.74 28.57
CA SER A 8 -2.43 4.90 27.77
C SER A 8 -3.19 4.89 26.44
N SER A 9 -3.95 5.96 26.22
CA SER A 9 -4.77 6.17 25.04
C SER A 9 -3.95 6.92 23.98
N ILE A 10 -3.68 6.25 22.87
CA ILE A 10 -3.08 6.84 21.67
C ILE A 10 -4.09 7.83 21.08
N LYS A 11 -3.81 9.13 21.16
CA LYS A 11 -4.55 10.17 20.43
C LYS A 11 -4.01 10.25 19.00
N ARG A 12 -4.84 9.89 18.01
CA ARG A 12 -4.55 10.07 16.58
C ARG A 12 -5.31 11.27 16.03
N ILE A 13 -4.60 12.14 15.31
CA ILE A 13 -5.17 13.22 14.51
C ILE A 13 -5.12 12.75 13.05
N GLY A 14 -6.28 12.69 12.37
CA GLY A 14 -6.40 12.33 10.95
C GLY A 14 -6.92 10.91 10.70
N ASN A 15 -8.01 10.79 9.92
CA ASN A 15 -8.71 9.54 9.59
C ASN A 15 -8.17 8.83 8.32
N SER A 16 -7.03 9.25 7.78
CA SER A 16 -6.32 8.54 6.71
C SER A 16 -5.35 7.56 7.37
N SER A 17 -5.78 6.31 7.58
CA SER A 17 -5.00 5.27 8.28
C SER A 17 -3.83 4.70 7.48
N ASP A 18 -3.61 5.14 6.24
CA ASP A 18 -2.69 4.48 5.30
C ASP A 18 -1.51 5.39 4.85
N PHE A 19 -1.44 6.62 5.35
CA PHE A 19 -0.18 7.37 5.30
C PHE A 19 0.75 6.82 6.38
N PHE A 20 1.57 5.84 6.02
CA PHE A 20 2.76 5.54 6.81
C PHE A 20 3.57 6.84 6.86
N GLU A 21 3.66 7.41 8.06
CA GLU A 21 4.49 8.58 8.31
C GLU A 21 5.89 8.30 7.76
N ILE A 22 6.36 9.19 6.89
CA ILE A 22 7.75 9.24 6.49
C ILE A 22 8.51 9.52 7.78
N ALA A 23 9.02 8.47 8.42
CA ALA A 23 9.68 8.59 9.70
C ALA A 23 10.88 9.52 9.53
N SER A 24 10.81 10.69 10.16
CA SER A 24 11.88 11.68 10.12
C SER A 24 12.90 11.30 11.17
N GLU A 25 13.99 10.67 10.77
CA GLU A 25 14.89 10.01 11.72
C GLU A 25 16.29 10.65 11.75
N SER A 26 17.00 10.46 12.86
CA SER A 26 18.44 10.71 12.94
C SER A 26 19.18 9.54 12.29
N HIS A 27 19.95 9.81 11.24
CA HIS A 27 20.68 8.80 10.49
C HIS A 27 22.18 8.91 10.68
N SER A 28 22.87 7.77 10.53
CA SER A 28 24.32 7.68 10.57
C SER A 28 24.95 8.13 9.24
N GLU A 29 26.24 8.50 9.22
CA GLU A 29 26.96 8.76 7.95
C GLU A 29 27.01 7.52 7.04
N ALA A 30 26.94 6.32 7.62
CA ALA A 30 26.83 5.07 6.86
C ALA A 30 25.53 5.01 6.03
N ASP A 31 24.45 5.67 6.48
CA ASP A 31 23.19 5.71 5.75
C ASP A 31 23.26 6.62 4.51
N LEU A 32 24.17 7.61 4.49
CA LEU A 32 24.39 8.47 3.32
C LEU A 32 25.27 7.83 2.26
N SER A 33 26.19 6.96 2.70
CA SER A 33 27.16 6.28 1.83
C SER A 33 26.64 4.94 1.30
N TRP A 34 25.34 4.66 1.47
CA TRP A 34 24.76 3.43 0.91
C TRP A 34 24.86 3.42 -0.61
N VAL A 35 25.51 2.37 -1.12
CA VAL A 35 25.67 2.13 -2.56
C VAL A 35 24.66 1.08 -2.98
N ARG A 36 23.89 1.40 -4.03
CA ARG A 36 22.96 0.46 -4.64
C ARG A 36 23.73 -0.78 -5.12
N PRO A 37 23.38 -1.99 -4.66
CA PRO A 37 23.97 -3.23 -5.19
C PRO A 37 23.65 -3.39 -6.67
N THR A 38 24.56 -4.04 -7.40
CA THR A 38 24.38 -4.35 -8.83
C THR A 38 23.73 -5.72 -9.05
N ASP A 39 23.94 -6.65 -8.12
CA ASP A 39 23.30 -7.97 -8.12
C ASP A 39 22.09 -7.95 -7.17
N CYS A 40 20.90 -7.78 -7.75
CA CYS A 40 19.66 -7.65 -6.98
C CYS A 40 19.26 -8.97 -6.31
N ARG A 41 19.54 -10.10 -6.96
CA ARG A 41 19.22 -11.43 -6.43
C ARG A 41 20.10 -11.72 -5.21
N ALA A 42 21.41 -11.52 -5.32
CA ALA A 42 22.34 -11.71 -4.20
C ALA A 42 22.14 -10.69 -3.07
N ASN A 43 21.47 -9.56 -3.34
CA ASN A 43 21.13 -8.59 -2.31
C ASN A 43 20.08 -9.13 -1.32
N ILE A 44 19.16 -10.00 -1.77
CA ILE A 44 18.05 -10.51 -0.95
C ILE A 44 18.55 -11.06 0.39
N ALA A 45 19.54 -11.95 0.37
CA ALA A 45 20.12 -12.56 1.56
C ALA A 45 20.68 -11.54 2.58
N LYS A 46 21.07 -10.35 2.13
CA LYS A 46 21.72 -9.31 2.95
C LYS A 46 20.72 -8.35 3.59
N ILE A 47 19.50 -8.29 3.07
CA ILE A 47 18.52 -7.26 3.43
C ILE A 47 17.32 -7.81 4.21
N LEU A 48 17.18 -9.12 4.32
CA LEU A 48 16.14 -9.73 5.17
C LEU A 48 16.42 -9.46 6.65
N CYS A 49 15.39 -9.15 7.41
CA CYS A 49 15.51 -8.86 8.85
C CYS A 49 14.20 -9.17 9.57
N GLU A 50 14.15 -10.23 10.38
CA GLU A 50 12.96 -10.51 11.19
C GLU A 50 12.90 -9.53 12.38
N VAL A 51 11.73 -8.93 12.62
CA VAL A 51 11.53 -7.85 13.60
C VAL A 51 10.20 -8.00 14.36
N ASN A 52 10.14 -7.43 15.58
CA ASN A 52 8.87 -7.24 16.31
C ASN A 52 8.14 -6.02 15.76
N ALA A 53 6.86 -5.82 16.14
CA ALA A 53 6.12 -4.62 15.75
C ALA A 53 6.91 -3.33 16.01
N GLN A 54 6.88 -2.40 15.05
CA GLN A 54 7.53 -1.10 15.19
C GLN A 54 6.93 -0.35 16.38
N VAL A 55 7.80 0.23 17.20
CA VAL A 55 7.42 1.13 18.28
C VAL A 55 7.39 2.57 17.77
N GLU A 56 6.41 3.35 18.19
CA GLU A 56 6.30 4.77 17.82
C GLU A 56 7.58 5.53 18.19
N GLY A 57 8.13 6.28 17.23
CA GLY A 57 9.38 7.04 17.39
C GLY A 57 10.68 6.23 17.27
N GLU A 58 10.61 4.90 17.06
CA GLU A 58 11.78 4.07 16.77
C GLU A 58 12.29 4.33 15.35
N ASN A 59 13.61 4.49 15.20
CA ASN A 59 14.24 4.58 13.89
C ASN A 59 14.13 3.24 13.14
N ILE A 60 13.46 3.23 12.00
CA ILE A 60 13.09 2.04 11.26
C ILE A 60 14.30 1.26 10.76
N LEU A 61 15.38 1.94 10.35
CA LEU A 61 16.63 1.28 9.92
C LEU A 61 17.44 0.72 11.08
N SER A 62 17.27 1.29 12.28
CA SER A 62 17.95 0.84 13.50
C SER A 62 17.31 -0.39 14.13
N ARG A 63 16.13 -0.81 13.65
CA ARG A 63 15.41 -1.97 14.15
C ARG A 63 16.30 -3.21 14.09
N LYS A 64 16.55 -3.78 15.27
CA LYS A 64 17.47 -4.92 15.41
C LYS A 64 16.81 -6.20 14.87
N CYS A 65 17.50 -6.87 13.95
CA CYS A 65 17.09 -8.18 13.47
C CYS A 65 17.13 -9.21 14.61
N LEU A 66 16.08 -10.03 14.68
CA LEU A 66 15.91 -11.05 15.71
C LEU A 66 16.65 -12.36 15.40
N GLY A 67 17.13 -12.53 14.15
CA GLY A 67 17.69 -13.78 13.65
C GLY A 67 16.61 -14.75 13.16
N GLY A 68 17.00 -15.71 12.33
CA GLY A 68 16.10 -16.70 11.74
C GLY A 68 15.57 -16.31 10.35
N GLU A 69 15.90 -15.13 9.84
CA GLU A 69 15.46 -14.64 8.53
C GLU A 69 15.93 -15.51 7.34
N GLU A 70 17.02 -16.25 7.49
CA GLU A 70 17.59 -17.16 6.49
C GLU A 70 16.57 -18.22 6.02
N GLN A 71 15.62 -18.59 6.89
CA GLN A 71 14.56 -19.54 6.55
C GLN A 71 13.61 -19.02 5.46
N TYR A 72 13.55 -17.70 5.24
CA TYR A 72 12.69 -17.08 4.23
C TYR A 72 13.42 -16.80 2.91
N GLN A 73 14.76 -16.85 2.91
CA GLN A 73 15.57 -16.46 1.75
C GLN A 73 15.18 -17.21 0.48
N ALA A 74 15.13 -18.54 0.53
CA ALA A 74 14.80 -19.36 -0.63
C ALA A 74 13.41 -19.02 -1.21
N ASN A 75 12.43 -18.71 -0.35
CA ASN A 75 11.10 -18.32 -0.80
C ASN A 75 11.10 -16.95 -1.50
N ILE A 76 11.84 -15.97 -0.96
CA ILE A 76 11.96 -14.63 -1.57
C ILE A 76 12.76 -14.67 -2.87
N GLU A 77 13.80 -15.49 -2.95
CA GLU A 77 14.55 -15.73 -4.19
C GLU A 77 13.68 -16.39 -5.27
N ALA A 78 12.87 -17.40 -4.91
CA ALA A 78 11.94 -18.02 -5.84
C ALA A 78 10.88 -17.03 -6.36
N ILE A 79 10.49 -16.05 -5.54
CA ILE A 79 9.62 -14.95 -5.98
C ILE A 79 10.36 -14.05 -6.96
N TYR A 80 11.58 -13.61 -6.63
CA TYR A 80 12.43 -12.82 -7.52
C TYR A 80 12.53 -13.49 -8.90
N ASP A 81 12.81 -14.78 -8.94
CA ASP A 81 12.99 -15.55 -10.17
C ASP A 81 11.69 -15.61 -11.03
N GLY A 82 10.52 -15.37 -10.44
CA GLY A 82 9.22 -15.34 -11.14
C GLY A 82 8.65 -13.95 -11.44
N LEU A 83 9.35 -12.88 -11.06
CA LEU A 83 8.98 -11.50 -11.39
C LEU A 83 9.57 -11.08 -12.74
N ASP A 84 9.00 -10.04 -13.37
CA ASP A 84 9.60 -9.45 -14.58
C ASP A 84 10.89 -8.65 -14.25
N ASP A 85 11.71 -8.35 -15.27
CA ASP A 85 12.97 -7.63 -15.13
C ASP A 85 12.84 -6.32 -14.33
N MET A 86 11.70 -5.64 -14.48
CA MET A 86 11.46 -4.35 -13.85
C MET A 86 11.26 -4.51 -12.34
N ASN A 87 10.43 -5.46 -11.93
CA ASN A 87 10.21 -5.77 -10.53
C ASN A 87 11.45 -6.45 -9.89
N GLN A 88 12.19 -7.29 -10.64
CA GLN A 88 13.46 -7.86 -10.18
C GLN A 88 14.49 -6.78 -9.83
N LYS A 89 14.64 -5.74 -10.66
CA LYS A 89 15.58 -4.64 -10.40
C LYS A 89 15.24 -3.84 -9.14
N MET A 90 13.99 -3.86 -8.69
CA MET A 90 13.59 -3.14 -7.47
C MET A 90 14.25 -3.71 -6.21
N PHE A 91 14.62 -4.99 -6.18
CA PHE A 91 15.38 -5.57 -5.06
C PHE A 91 16.75 -4.92 -4.85
N CYS A 92 17.34 -4.33 -5.88
CA CYS A 92 18.57 -3.54 -5.70
C CYS A 92 18.29 -2.21 -5.00
N SER A 93 17.09 -1.65 -5.08
CA SER A 93 16.74 -0.39 -4.42
C SER A 93 16.41 -0.57 -2.94
N LEU A 94 16.23 -1.80 -2.47
CA LEU A 94 15.89 -2.10 -1.08
C LEU A 94 17.12 -2.17 -0.19
N ARG A 95 17.08 -1.44 0.92
CA ARG A 95 18.04 -1.56 2.03
C ARG A 95 17.65 -2.66 3.00
N ARG A 96 16.34 -2.85 3.22
CA ARG A 96 15.78 -3.83 4.15
C ARG A 96 14.45 -4.38 3.63
N ILE A 97 14.22 -5.66 3.88
CA ILE A 97 12.92 -6.33 3.86
C ILE A 97 12.69 -6.84 5.28
N PHE A 98 11.83 -6.15 6.01
CA PHE A 98 11.43 -6.52 7.36
C PHE A 98 10.43 -7.67 7.32
N ILE A 99 10.73 -8.75 8.04
CA ILE A 99 9.77 -9.82 8.29
C ILE A 99 9.05 -9.52 9.59
N GLU A 100 7.88 -8.91 9.48
CA GLU A 100 7.13 -8.39 10.62
C GLU A 100 6.41 -9.53 11.35
N ARG A 101 6.78 -9.78 12.62
CA ARG A 101 6.09 -10.77 13.45
C ARG A 101 4.63 -10.40 13.70
N GLU A 102 4.39 -9.11 13.92
CA GLU A 102 3.09 -8.55 14.27
C GLU A 102 2.81 -7.34 13.38
N PHE A 103 2.05 -7.57 12.31
CA PHE A 103 1.64 -6.52 11.40
C PHE A 103 0.20 -6.74 10.97
N PHE A 104 -0.58 -5.65 10.92
CA PHE A 104 -2.00 -5.70 10.64
C PHE A 104 -2.31 -5.84 9.14
N GLY A 105 -1.42 -5.31 8.28
CA GLY A 105 -1.52 -5.40 6.82
C GLY A 105 -0.85 -6.64 6.23
N SER A 106 -0.76 -6.69 4.90
CA SER A 106 -0.02 -7.73 4.17
C SER A 106 1.45 -7.38 3.98
N GLY A 107 1.71 -6.14 3.63
CA GLY A 107 3.02 -5.54 3.48
C GLY A 107 2.94 -4.02 3.61
N TYR A 108 4.09 -3.38 3.54
CA TYR A 108 4.21 -1.94 3.35
C TYR A 108 5.52 -1.64 2.61
N ALA A 109 5.57 -0.49 1.95
CA ALA A 109 6.76 0.08 1.36
C ALA A 109 6.98 1.50 1.86
N SER A 110 8.23 1.90 2.02
CA SER A 110 8.56 3.27 2.42
C SER A 110 9.90 3.72 1.86
N VAL A 111 9.98 5.00 1.51
CA VAL A 111 11.25 5.68 1.23
C VAL A 111 11.86 6.18 2.52
N LEU A 112 13.19 6.28 2.51
CA LEU A 112 13.95 6.77 3.64
C LEU A 112 14.10 8.27 3.53
N SER A 113 13.91 8.99 4.64
CA SER A 113 14.16 10.42 4.69
C SER A 113 14.67 10.84 6.04
N ARG A 114 15.34 11.99 6.10
CA ARG A 114 15.86 12.56 7.33
C ARG A 114 15.57 14.04 7.43
N LYS A 115 15.66 14.61 8.63
CA LYS A 115 15.74 16.06 8.80
C LYS A 115 17.21 16.49 8.72
N ASN A 116 17.54 17.41 7.82
CA ASN A 116 18.88 18.00 7.76
C ASN A 116 19.09 19.01 8.91
N ALA A 117 20.27 19.62 8.99
CA ALA A 117 20.60 20.59 10.05
C ALA A 117 19.67 21.81 10.11
N ASN A 118 18.95 22.10 9.01
CA ASN A 118 17.98 23.20 8.92
C ASN A 118 16.54 22.74 9.20
N GLY A 119 16.33 21.48 9.60
CA GLY A 119 15.00 20.90 9.82
C GLY A 119 14.23 20.58 8.53
N GLN A 120 14.87 20.59 7.37
CA GLN A 120 14.23 20.23 6.10
C GLN A 120 14.31 18.72 5.87
N THR A 121 13.26 18.14 5.30
CA THR A 121 13.24 16.72 4.91
C THR A 121 14.15 16.49 3.71
N GLU A 122 15.09 15.57 3.82
CA GLU A 122 15.99 15.13 2.75
C GLU A 122 15.78 13.65 2.50
N SER A 123 15.51 13.27 1.25
CA SER A 123 15.37 11.87 0.84
C SER A 123 16.73 11.17 0.87
N LEU A 124 16.77 9.97 1.42
CA LEU A 124 17.93 9.09 1.42
C LEU A 124 17.82 8.07 0.29
N PRO A 125 18.96 7.62 -0.28
CA PRO A 125 18.91 6.69 -1.39
C PRO A 125 18.39 5.31 -0.97
N GLY A 126 17.49 4.73 -1.76
CA GLY A 126 16.95 3.40 -1.49
C GLY A 126 15.69 3.43 -0.61
N ALA A 127 15.16 2.25 -0.36
CA ALA A 127 13.85 2.07 0.26
C ALA A 127 13.85 0.89 1.23
N ILE A 128 12.75 0.76 1.96
CA ILE A 128 12.47 -0.39 2.81
C ILE A 128 11.11 -0.96 2.45
N MET A 129 10.94 -2.22 2.85
CA MET A 129 9.68 -2.92 2.74
C MET A 129 9.46 -3.76 3.99
N GLY A 130 8.22 -3.94 4.40
CA GLY A 130 7.85 -4.94 5.38
C GLY A 130 6.86 -5.95 4.82
N LEU A 131 6.98 -7.20 5.28
CA LEU A 131 6.09 -8.30 4.93
C LEU A 131 5.61 -8.98 6.21
N ARG A 132 4.30 -9.26 6.29
CA ARG A 132 3.75 -9.99 7.43
C ARG A 132 4.27 -11.43 7.46
N LYS A 133 4.93 -11.82 8.54
CA LYS A 133 5.51 -13.16 8.74
C LYS A 133 4.52 -14.30 8.53
N SER A 134 3.26 -14.13 8.94
CA SER A 134 2.24 -15.17 8.79
C SER A 134 1.93 -15.49 7.32
N ILE A 135 2.10 -14.53 6.40
CA ILE A 135 1.92 -14.76 4.96
C ILE A 135 3.04 -15.65 4.42
N LEU A 136 4.28 -15.42 4.87
CA LEU A 136 5.44 -16.24 4.49
C LEU A 136 5.37 -17.67 5.04
N LYS A 137 4.78 -17.85 6.23
CA LYS A 137 4.71 -19.16 6.90
C LYS A 137 3.48 -20.00 6.54
N LYS A 138 2.31 -19.36 6.44
CA LYS A 138 1.05 -20.08 6.15
C LYS A 138 0.80 -20.20 4.64
N SER A 139 1.43 -19.33 3.84
CA SER A 139 1.29 -19.27 2.38
C SER A 139 -0.17 -19.41 1.91
N PRO A 140 -1.09 -18.57 2.40
CA PRO A 140 -2.47 -18.63 1.91
C PRO A 140 -2.51 -18.33 0.40
N SER A 141 -3.57 -18.78 -0.28
CA SER A 141 -3.75 -18.43 -1.69
C SER A 141 -3.97 -16.92 -1.85
N LEU A 142 -3.65 -16.35 -3.02
CA LEU A 142 -3.96 -14.94 -3.27
C LEU A 142 -5.46 -14.66 -3.08
N MET A 143 -6.32 -15.54 -3.61
CA MET A 143 -7.77 -15.38 -3.49
C MET A 143 -8.21 -15.31 -2.03
N SER A 144 -7.66 -16.17 -1.16
CA SER A 144 -7.95 -16.13 0.27
C SER A 144 -7.59 -14.79 0.91
N LEU A 145 -6.46 -14.16 0.53
CA LEU A 145 -6.11 -12.84 1.03
C LEU A 145 -7.03 -11.75 0.47
N LEU A 146 -7.25 -11.73 -0.85
CA LEU A 146 -8.08 -10.70 -1.49
C LEU A 146 -9.51 -10.76 -0.98
N ASN A 147 -10.09 -11.95 -0.85
CA ASN A 147 -11.42 -12.14 -0.28
C ASN A 147 -11.50 -11.67 1.18
N TRP A 148 -10.50 -12.00 2.00
CA TRP A 148 -10.45 -11.55 3.37
C TRP A 148 -10.38 -10.01 3.47
N LYS A 149 -9.55 -9.37 2.62
CA LYS A 149 -9.45 -7.91 2.53
C LYS A 149 -10.78 -7.29 2.11
N GLU A 150 -11.35 -7.77 1.01
CA GLU A 150 -12.60 -7.26 0.43
C GLU A 150 -13.76 -7.36 1.41
N GLN A 151 -13.89 -8.50 2.08
CA GLN A 151 -15.02 -8.77 2.96
C GLN A 151 -14.94 -8.02 4.28
N GLY A 152 -13.77 -7.51 4.65
CA GLY A 152 -13.61 -6.56 5.75
C GLY A 152 -14.47 -5.29 5.59
N ASN A 153 -14.83 -4.93 4.36
CA ASN A 153 -15.76 -3.83 4.06
C ASN A 153 -17.22 -4.12 4.47
N PHE A 154 -17.59 -5.39 4.58
CA PHE A 154 -18.99 -5.82 4.70
C PHE A 154 -19.30 -6.52 6.01
N VAL A 155 -18.30 -7.18 6.60
CA VAL A 155 -18.45 -7.90 7.86
C VAL A 155 -17.17 -7.87 8.67
N LYS A 156 -17.31 -8.10 9.98
CA LYS A 156 -16.16 -8.34 10.84
C LYS A 156 -15.55 -9.70 10.51
N VAL A 157 -14.54 -9.70 9.65
CA VAL A 157 -13.73 -10.87 9.34
C VAL A 157 -12.79 -11.21 10.51
N THR A 158 -12.65 -12.50 10.81
CA THR A 158 -11.64 -13.00 11.76
C THR A 158 -10.30 -13.21 11.03
N GLU A 159 -9.21 -13.48 11.75
CA GLU A 159 -7.88 -13.72 11.15
C GLU A 159 -7.75 -15.01 10.32
N GLN A 160 -8.84 -15.75 10.11
CA GLN A 160 -8.79 -17.10 9.54
C GLN A 160 -8.79 -17.14 7.99
N PHE A 161 -8.86 -16.01 7.29
CA PHE A 161 -8.92 -15.95 5.81
C PHE A 161 -10.05 -16.84 5.21
N ILE A 162 -11.16 -17.00 5.93
CA ILE A 162 -12.34 -17.76 5.48
C ILE A 162 -13.39 -16.78 5.00
N ALA A 163 -13.83 -16.96 3.75
CA ALA A 163 -14.84 -16.14 3.12
C ALA A 163 -16.26 -16.66 3.36
N PRO A 164 -17.21 -15.89 3.92
CA PRO A 164 -18.61 -16.25 3.89
C PRO A 164 -19.13 -16.15 2.45
N LEU A 165 -19.85 -17.18 1.99
CA LEU A 165 -20.30 -17.34 0.60
C LEU A 165 -21.23 -16.22 0.09
N GLU A 166 -21.83 -15.42 0.97
CA GLU A 166 -22.79 -14.37 0.61
C GLU A 166 -22.14 -13.09 0.09
N PHE A 167 -20.82 -12.96 0.22
CA PHE A 167 -20.06 -11.78 -0.16
C PHE A 167 -19.34 -11.94 -1.51
N PRO A 168 -18.85 -10.83 -2.11
CA PRO A 168 -17.97 -10.86 -3.25
C PRO A 168 -16.76 -11.77 -3.02
N VAL A 169 -16.39 -12.48 -4.07
CA VAL A 169 -15.30 -13.44 -4.09
C VAL A 169 -14.46 -13.19 -5.34
N TYR A 170 -13.19 -12.90 -5.15
CA TYR A 170 -12.16 -13.01 -6.16
C TYR A 170 -11.93 -14.48 -6.51
N GLU A 171 -11.93 -14.74 -7.81
CA GLU A 171 -11.61 -16.01 -8.42
C GLU A 171 -10.56 -15.81 -9.52
N SER A 172 -9.77 -16.84 -9.76
CA SER A 172 -8.77 -16.86 -10.82
C SER A 172 -8.62 -18.29 -11.30
N THR A 173 -8.50 -18.47 -12.62
CA THR A 173 -8.22 -19.79 -13.19
C THR A 173 -6.74 -20.14 -13.04
N THR A 174 -5.88 -19.12 -12.95
CA THR A 174 -4.42 -19.25 -12.84
C THR A 174 -3.87 -18.29 -11.78
N PRO A 175 -4.20 -18.51 -10.48
CA PRO A 175 -3.91 -17.53 -9.46
C PRO A 175 -2.38 -17.32 -9.35
N PRO A 176 -1.91 -16.06 -9.36
CA PRO A 176 -0.52 -15.78 -9.06
C PRO A 176 -0.14 -16.25 -7.66
N PRO A 177 1.15 -16.54 -7.42
CA PRO A 177 1.69 -16.63 -6.08
C PRO A 177 1.37 -15.36 -5.28
N LEU A 178 0.76 -15.54 -4.12
CA LEU A 178 0.34 -14.44 -3.24
C LEU A 178 1.45 -13.41 -2.99
N LEU A 179 2.66 -13.91 -2.69
CA LEU A 179 3.78 -13.05 -2.35
C LEU A 179 4.30 -12.26 -3.56
N GLN A 180 4.19 -12.79 -4.78
CA GLN A 180 4.54 -12.02 -5.98
C GLN A 180 3.57 -10.86 -6.17
N TYR A 181 2.26 -11.07 -5.94
CA TYR A 181 1.27 -10.00 -6.01
C TYR A 181 1.51 -8.91 -4.96
N ILE A 182 1.74 -9.31 -3.69
CA ILE A 182 2.06 -8.35 -2.62
C ILE A 182 3.31 -7.57 -3.01
N LEU A 183 4.38 -8.23 -3.43
CA LEU A 183 5.63 -7.54 -3.79
C LEU A 183 5.45 -6.62 -4.99
N ALA A 184 4.69 -7.02 -6.01
CA ALA A 184 4.38 -6.14 -7.13
C ALA A 184 3.62 -4.89 -6.67
N HIS A 185 2.63 -5.04 -5.79
CA HIS A 185 1.92 -3.91 -5.19
C HIS A 185 2.86 -2.97 -4.43
N GLU A 186 3.65 -3.50 -3.50
CA GLU A 186 4.60 -2.69 -2.71
C GLU A 186 5.68 -2.04 -3.60
N PHE A 187 6.09 -2.71 -4.70
CA PHE A 187 6.97 -2.10 -5.70
C PHE A 187 6.29 -0.98 -6.47
N GLY A 188 4.98 -1.06 -6.72
CA GLY A 188 4.20 0.05 -7.26
C GLY A 188 4.37 1.31 -6.43
N HIS A 189 4.23 1.24 -5.10
CA HIS A 189 4.53 2.38 -4.23
C HIS A 189 5.99 2.87 -4.37
N LEU A 190 6.98 1.97 -4.44
CA LEU A 190 8.38 2.38 -4.61
C LEU A 190 8.66 3.03 -5.96
N PHE A 191 8.01 2.57 -7.03
CA PHE A 191 8.07 3.22 -8.34
C PHE A 191 7.42 4.60 -8.29
N ASP A 192 6.29 4.73 -7.61
CA ASP A 192 5.65 6.03 -7.39
C ASP A 192 6.59 6.98 -6.66
N PHE A 193 7.10 6.60 -5.49
CA PHE A 193 7.99 7.45 -4.70
C PHE A 193 9.25 7.86 -5.47
N ALA A 194 9.84 6.95 -6.25
CA ALA A 194 11.07 7.22 -6.99
C ALA A 194 10.88 8.14 -8.21
N ASN A 195 9.68 8.17 -8.80
CA ASN A 195 9.41 8.89 -10.04
C ASN A 195 8.37 10.02 -9.87
N GLY A 196 7.76 10.14 -8.70
CA GLY A 196 6.63 11.02 -8.42
C GLY A 196 5.50 10.78 -9.40
N VAL A 197 4.99 9.55 -9.47
CA VAL A 197 3.92 9.19 -10.41
C VAL A 197 2.59 9.79 -9.97
N THR A 198 2.34 9.84 -8.66
CA THR A 198 1.14 10.40 -8.00
C THR A 198 1.46 11.75 -7.35
N GLN A 199 2.02 12.67 -8.15
CA GLN A 199 2.37 14.00 -7.65
C GLN A 199 1.15 14.87 -7.35
N VAL A 200 1.27 15.64 -6.26
CA VAL A 200 0.34 16.71 -5.88
C VAL A 200 1.00 18.09 -6.06
N GLU A 201 0.23 19.05 -6.54
CA GLU A 201 0.54 20.47 -6.50
C GLU A 201 0.00 21.09 -5.20
N ASN A 202 0.58 22.23 -4.78
CA ASN A 202 0.14 23.00 -3.61
C ASN A 202 0.12 22.17 -2.31
N SER A 203 1.16 21.34 -2.09
CA SER A 203 1.36 20.68 -0.81
C SER A 203 1.48 21.70 0.32
N ILE A 204 1.06 21.32 1.53
CA ILE A 204 1.07 22.18 2.72
C ILE A 204 2.47 22.78 2.96
N GLU A 205 3.55 22.00 2.77
CA GLU A 205 4.94 22.50 2.87
C GLU A 205 5.29 23.59 1.85
N ASN A 206 4.73 23.54 0.64
CA ASN A 206 4.91 24.58 -0.38
C ASN A 206 4.06 25.84 -0.08
N CYS A 207 3.02 25.69 0.72
CA CYS A 207 2.14 26.76 1.16
C CYS A 207 2.65 27.47 2.42
N GLU A 208 3.28 26.74 3.35
CA GLU A 208 3.85 27.30 4.60
C GLU A 208 5.06 28.20 4.33
N ASN A 209 5.78 27.98 3.23
CA ASN A 209 6.94 28.79 2.83
C ASN A 209 6.59 30.04 2.01
N GLN A 210 5.31 30.24 1.65
CA GLN A 210 4.87 31.47 1.01
C GLN A 210 4.43 32.45 2.11
N THR A 211 5.08 33.62 2.18
CA THR A 211 4.59 34.79 2.91
C THR A 211 3.30 35.29 2.25
N LEU A 212 2.21 34.57 2.48
CA LEU A 212 0.87 34.97 2.04
C LEU A 212 0.41 36.08 2.99
N ASN A 213 0.62 37.31 2.58
CA ASN A 213 0.34 38.53 3.36
C ASN A 213 -1.15 38.80 3.61
N GLU A 214 -2.06 37.87 3.30
CA GLU A 214 -3.51 38.07 3.41
C GLU A 214 -4.20 36.82 4.01
N GLU A 215 -4.71 36.94 5.24
CA GLU A 215 -5.44 35.92 6.01
C GLU A 215 -6.64 35.31 5.26
N ASN A 216 -7.12 35.94 4.18
CA ASN A 216 -8.30 35.53 3.43
C ASN A 216 -8.02 34.63 2.21
N ASP A 217 -6.76 34.48 1.79
CA ASP A 217 -6.39 33.76 0.56
C ASP A 217 -5.84 32.33 0.81
N HIS A 218 -5.51 32.02 2.07
CA HIS A 218 -4.91 30.75 2.51
C HIS A 218 -5.75 29.49 2.19
N PRO A 219 -7.07 29.44 2.47
CA PRO A 219 -7.82 28.19 2.33
C PRO A 219 -8.16 27.80 0.88
N GLN A 220 -8.09 28.75 -0.07
CA GLN A 220 -8.38 28.47 -1.48
C GLN A 220 -7.13 28.09 -2.29
N LYS A 221 -5.97 28.71 -1.99
CA LYS A 221 -4.70 28.43 -2.69
C LYS A 221 -3.97 27.19 -2.17
N CYS A 222 -4.27 26.75 -0.95
CA CYS A 222 -3.61 25.62 -0.30
C CYS A 222 -4.48 24.37 -0.21
N LYS A 223 -5.26 24.10 -1.27
CA LYS A 223 -5.92 22.80 -1.42
C LYS A 223 -4.98 21.93 -2.26
N PRO A 224 -4.34 20.91 -1.68
CA PRO A 224 -3.58 19.95 -2.47
C PRO A 224 -4.46 19.44 -3.60
N SER A 225 -3.91 19.42 -4.81
CA SER A 225 -4.59 18.89 -5.98
C SER A 225 -3.63 18.02 -6.76
N MET A 226 -4.13 17.04 -7.50
CA MET A 226 -3.26 16.26 -8.36
C MET A 226 -2.58 17.13 -9.41
N ARG A 227 -1.26 16.95 -9.56
CA ARG A 227 -0.46 17.61 -10.59
C ARG A 227 -0.99 17.19 -11.95
N LYS A 228 -1.28 18.14 -12.84
CA LYS A 228 -1.77 17.80 -14.19
C LYS A 228 -0.78 16.89 -14.92
N GLY A 229 -1.26 15.76 -15.40
CA GLY A 229 -0.45 14.75 -16.10
C GLY A 229 0.26 13.75 -15.19
N SER A 230 0.05 13.82 -13.87
CA SER A 230 0.37 12.72 -12.95
C SER A 230 -0.67 11.60 -13.11
N PHE A 231 -0.33 10.36 -12.73
CA PHE A 231 -1.26 9.23 -12.75
C PHE A 231 -2.51 9.54 -11.93
N GLY A 232 -2.31 10.10 -10.74
CA GLY A 232 -3.41 10.52 -9.87
C GLY A 232 -4.38 11.47 -10.55
N SER A 233 -3.93 12.34 -11.46
CA SER A 233 -4.81 13.33 -12.13
C SER A 233 -5.86 12.74 -13.07
N PHE A 234 -5.79 11.45 -13.42
CA PHE A 234 -6.81 10.79 -14.25
C PHE A 234 -8.10 10.53 -13.47
N SER A 235 -7.97 10.11 -12.21
CA SER A 235 -9.11 9.68 -11.38
C SER A 235 -9.32 10.52 -10.13
N TRP A 236 -8.31 11.28 -9.72
CA TRP A 236 -8.27 11.97 -8.44
C TRP A 236 -8.19 13.48 -8.56
N LYS A 237 -8.99 14.13 -7.71
CA LYS A 237 -8.90 15.58 -7.46
C LYS A 237 -7.71 15.88 -6.56
N ASN A 238 -7.54 15.09 -5.50
CA ASN A 238 -6.49 15.20 -4.49
C ASN A 238 -6.28 13.86 -3.76
N LEU A 239 -5.51 13.84 -2.67
CA LEU A 239 -5.19 12.60 -1.94
C LEU A 239 -6.39 11.93 -1.27
N ASP A 240 -7.48 12.66 -1.03
CA ASP A 240 -8.62 12.15 -0.26
C ASP A 240 -9.89 11.96 -1.10
N SER A 241 -9.93 12.55 -2.30
CA SER A 241 -11.15 12.68 -3.09
C SER A 241 -10.91 12.42 -4.57
N PRO A 242 -11.69 11.51 -5.19
CA PRO A 242 -11.70 11.33 -6.64
C PRO A 242 -12.27 12.57 -7.35
N LEU A 243 -12.15 12.59 -8.68
CA LEU A 243 -12.96 13.48 -9.52
C LEU A 243 -14.44 13.12 -9.38
N LEU A 244 -15.34 14.11 -9.54
CA LEU A 244 -16.76 13.90 -9.28
C LEU A 244 -17.37 12.82 -10.19
N GLU A 245 -16.95 12.80 -11.45
CA GLU A 245 -17.35 11.85 -12.48
C GLU A 245 -16.73 10.46 -12.30
N LYS A 246 -15.73 10.32 -11.41
CA LYS A 246 -15.06 9.05 -11.07
C LYS A 246 -15.46 8.53 -9.69
N ASP A 247 -16.11 9.35 -8.86
CA ASP A 247 -16.64 8.93 -7.56
C ASP A 247 -17.87 8.04 -7.73
N PHE A 248 -18.14 7.20 -6.73
CA PHE A 248 -19.27 6.28 -6.78
C PHE A 248 -19.84 5.96 -5.40
N TYR A 249 -21.05 5.41 -5.41
CA TYR A 249 -21.81 5.12 -4.19
C TYR A 249 -21.01 4.23 -3.24
N GLY A 250 -20.85 4.65 -1.99
CA GLY A 250 -20.23 3.84 -0.94
C GLY A 250 -18.70 3.82 -0.94
N ARG A 251 -18.02 4.47 -1.91
CA ARG A 251 -16.55 4.53 -1.97
C ARG A 251 -15.94 5.05 -0.67
N ASN A 252 -16.47 6.15 -0.14
CA ASN A 252 -16.00 6.76 1.12
C ASN A 252 -16.27 5.92 2.39
N ARG A 253 -16.94 4.76 2.26
CA ARG A 253 -17.17 3.79 3.34
C ARG A 253 -16.24 2.58 3.24
N LEU A 254 -15.43 2.49 2.17
CA LEU A 254 -14.44 1.44 2.01
C LEU A 254 -13.42 1.51 3.14
N CYS A 255 -13.05 0.34 3.64
CA CYS A 255 -12.10 0.12 4.69
C CYS A 255 -11.50 -1.28 4.55
N PHE A 256 -10.18 -1.36 4.56
CA PHE A 256 -9.47 -2.63 4.39
C PHE A 256 -8.76 -3.11 5.66
N TYR A 257 -8.72 -2.26 6.68
CA TYR A 257 -8.15 -2.59 7.99
C TYR A 257 -8.95 -1.91 9.11
N ARG A 258 -9.32 -2.69 10.14
CA ARG A 258 -9.98 -2.20 11.37
C ARG A 258 -11.33 -1.48 11.14
N CYS A 259 -12.17 -2.06 10.30
CA CYS A 259 -13.45 -1.46 9.90
C CYS A 259 -14.46 -1.38 11.04
N LYS A 260 -15.11 -0.22 11.13
CA LYS A 260 -16.07 0.11 12.21
C LYS A 260 -17.51 0.09 11.72
N THR A 261 -17.72 0.26 10.43
CA THR A 261 -19.01 0.32 9.77
C THR A 261 -19.03 -0.69 8.64
N PHE A 262 -20.22 -1.20 8.35
CA PHE A 262 -20.43 -2.24 7.35
C PHE A 262 -21.54 -1.81 6.39
N MET A 263 -21.46 -2.28 5.14
CA MET A 263 -22.50 -2.08 4.14
C MET A 263 -23.51 -3.23 4.13
N THR A 264 -24.78 -2.91 3.87
CA THR A 264 -25.80 -3.93 3.60
C THR A 264 -25.63 -4.51 2.19
N ASN A 265 -26.32 -5.62 1.89
CA ASN A 265 -26.26 -6.27 0.57
C ASN A 265 -26.70 -5.34 -0.57
N ASP A 266 -27.72 -4.51 -0.38
CA ASP A 266 -28.20 -3.57 -1.40
C ASP A 266 -27.21 -2.41 -1.62
N GLU A 267 -26.49 -2.01 -0.57
CA GLU A 267 -25.44 -0.98 -0.64
C GLU A 267 -24.21 -1.51 -1.37
N MET A 268 -23.81 -2.74 -1.06
CA MET A 268 -22.73 -3.45 -1.74
C MET A 268 -23.00 -3.62 -3.24
N LEU A 269 -24.25 -3.93 -3.61
CA LEU A 269 -24.64 -4.00 -5.02
C LEU A 269 -24.39 -2.67 -5.76
N LYS A 270 -24.84 -1.56 -5.17
CA LYS A 270 -24.64 -0.21 -5.73
C LYS A 270 -23.17 0.18 -5.78
N LEU A 271 -22.39 -0.23 -4.78
CA LEU A 271 -20.94 -0.03 -4.75
C LEU A 271 -20.26 -0.67 -5.96
N TYR A 272 -20.52 -1.95 -6.25
CA TYR A 272 -19.88 -2.62 -7.39
C TYR A 272 -20.39 -2.17 -8.76
N GLN A 273 -21.66 -1.79 -8.87
CA GLN A 273 -22.17 -1.14 -10.08
C GLN A 273 -21.43 0.18 -10.35
N GLY A 274 -21.16 0.95 -9.30
CA GLY A 274 -20.35 2.16 -9.36
C GLY A 274 -18.89 1.89 -9.72
N LEU A 275 -18.26 0.91 -9.06
CA LEU A 275 -16.88 0.52 -9.34
C LEU A 275 -16.70 0.10 -10.80
N ALA A 276 -17.60 -0.73 -11.34
CA ALA A 276 -17.56 -1.20 -12.73
C ALA A 276 -17.73 -0.06 -13.76
N ALA A 277 -18.27 1.09 -13.35
CA ALA A 277 -18.41 2.29 -14.18
C ALA A 277 -17.32 3.35 -13.91
N SER A 278 -16.36 3.06 -13.02
CA SER A 278 -15.25 3.93 -12.67
C SER A 278 -13.94 3.46 -13.30
N ASP A 279 -12.88 4.26 -13.14
CA ASP A 279 -11.53 3.91 -13.64
C ASP A 279 -10.73 3.08 -12.63
N PHE A 280 -11.28 2.82 -11.44
CA PHE A 280 -10.57 2.08 -10.39
C PHE A 280 -10.58 0.58 -10.66
N ILE A 281 -9.40 -0.04 -10.65
CA ILE A 281 -9.24 -1.47 -10.93
C ILE A 281 -9.76 -2.38 -9.80
N SER A 282 -9.83 -1.85 -8.58
CA SER A 282 -10.34 -2.55 -7.40
C SER A 282 -10.97 -1.56 -6.42
N THR A 283 -11.77 -2.07 -5.48
CA THR A 283 -12.23 -1.26 -4.34
C THR A 283 -11.05 -0.76 -3.49
N TYR A 284 -9.94 -1.50 -3.43
CA TYR A 284 -8.74 -1.06 -2.71
C TYR A 284 -8.07 0.13 -3.41
N ALA A 285 -7.94 0.07 -4.73
CA ALA A 285 -7.47 1.18 -5.55
C ALA A 285 -8.32 2.46 -5.37
N ALA A 286 -9.63 2.32 -5.15
CA ALA A 286 -10.55 3.45 -4.97
C ALA A 286 -10.47 4.15 -3.58
N THR A 287 -9.56 3.71 -2.70
CA THR A 287 -9.41 4.27 -1.35
C THR A 287 -8.58 5.55 -1.34
N ASN A 288 -7.44 5.54 -2.02
CA ASN A 288 -6.53 6.68 -2.17
C ASN A 288 -5.66 6.49 -3.43
N PRO A 289 -5.04 7.56 -3.95
CA PRO A 289 -4.34 7.51 -5.23
C PRO A 289 -2.99 6.79 -5.20
N LEU A 290 -2.37 6.61 -4.03
CA LEU A 290 -1.12 5.86 -3.90
C LEU A 290 -1.39 4.36 -4.03
N ASP A 291 -2.43 3.88 -3.35
CA ASP A 291 -2.93 2.50 -3.49
C ASP A 291 -3.50 2.25 -4.89
N ASP A 292 -4.12 3.26 -5.53
CA ASP A 292 -4.60 3.17 -6.91
C ASP A 292 -3.47 2.80 -7.88
N PHE A 293 -2.37 3.56 -7.85
CA PHE A 293 -1.22 3.26 -8.69
C PHE A 293 -0.59 1.91 -8.35
N ALA A 294 -0.44 1.57 -7.06
CA ALA A 294 0.15 0.31 -6.64
C ALA A 294 -0.67 -0.91 -7.06
N GLU A 295 -2.00 -0.84 -6.95
CA GLU A 295 -2.91 -1.88 -7.43
C GLU A 295 -2.89 -1.99 -8.95
N ALA A 296 -2.93 -0.85 -9.67
CA ALA A 296 -2.81 -0.83 -11.13
C ALA A 296 -1.49 -1.46 -11.59
N TRP A 297 -0.39 -1.19 -10.88
CA TRP A 297 0.91 -1.79 -11.14
C TRP A 297 0.92 -3.31 -10.93
N ALA A 298 0.37 -3.78 -9.81
CA ALA A 298 0.27 -5.19 -9.49
C ALA A 298 -0.59 -5.94 -10.53
N VAL A 299 -1.72 -5.37 -10.92
CA VAL A 299 -2.61 -5.93 -11.95
C VAL A 299 -1.94 -5.93 -13.32
N ARG A 300 -1.23 -4.85 -13.70
CA ARG A 300 -0.41 -4.81 -14.93
C ARG A 300 0.64 -5.93 -14.95
N TRP A 301 1.30 -6.20 -13.82
CA TRP A 301 2.21 -7.35 -13.73
C TRP A 301 1.48 -8.69 -13.92
N LEU A 302 0.31 -8.88 -13.28
CA LEU A 302 -0.49 -10.10 -13.45
C LEU A 302 -0.82 -10.37 -14.91
N LEU A 303 -1.40 -9.38 -15.59
CA LEU A 303 -1.83 -9.49 -16.98
C LEU A 303 -0.64 -9.81 -17.91
N ASN A 304 0.52 -9.17 -17.69
CA ASN A 304 1.73 -9.45 -18.46
C ASN A 304 2.30 -10.86 -18.23
N THR A 305 1.97 -11.50 -17.12
CA THR A 305 2.33 -12.90 -16.85
C THR A 305 1.28 -13.91 -17.33
N GLY A 306 0.27 -13.45 -18.06
CA GLY A 306 -0.82 -14.28 -18.58
C GLY A 306 -1.78 -14.78 -17.50
N LYS A 307 -1.80 -14.12 -16.33
CA LYS A 307 -2.66 -14.49 -15.20
C LYS A 307 -3.89 -13.60 -15.17
N ASP A 308 -5.01 -14.17 -14.72
CA ASP A 308 -6.29 -13.50 -14.61
C ASP A 308 -6.68 -13.26 -13.14
N LEU A 309 -7.45 -12.20 -12.89
CA LEU A 309 -8.09 -11.94 -11.61
C LEU A 309 -9.52 -11.49 -11.90
N ASN A 310 -10.53 -12.21 -11.42
CA ASN A 310 -11.93 -11.86 -11.67
C ASN A 310 -12.64 -11.68 -10.34
N LEU A 311 -13.39 -10.58 -10.17
CA LEU A 311 -14.22 -10.36 -9.00
C LEU A 311 -15.66 -10.79 -9.31
N LYS A 312 -16.15 -11.81 -8.61
CA LYS A 312 -17.54 -12.26 -8.71
C LYS A 312 -18.33 -11.76 -7.50
N VAL A 313 -19.49 -11.16 -7.76
CA VAL A 313 -20.48 -10.82 -6.72
C VAL A 313 -21.63 -11.82 -6.84
N ASN A 314 -22.01 -12.49 -5.75
CA ASN A 314 -22.86 -13.70 -5.75
C ASN A 314 -24.35 -13.47 -6.08
N LYS A 315 -24.64 -12.44 -6.87
CA LYS A 315 -25.87 -12.24 -7.65
C LYS A 315 -25.43 -11.83 -9.08
N GLU A 316 -25.07 -12.78 -9.93
CA GLU A 316 -24.75 -12.58 -11.36
C GLU A 316 -24.13 -11.20 -11.74
N PHE A 317 -22.96 -10.86 -11.20
CA PHE A 317 -22.10 -9.82 -11.80
C PHE A 317 -20.85 -10.50 -12.34
N GLN A 318 -20.62 -10.38 -13.64
CA GLN A 318 -19.33 -10.67 -14.25
C GLN A 318 -18.60 -9.34 -14.43
N ILE A 319 -17.66 -9.01 -13.55
CA ILE A 319 -16.69 -7.93 -13.78
C ILE A 319 -15.41 -8.61 -14.28
N HIS A 320 -15.07 -8.41 -15.56
CA HIS A 320 -13.88 -8.97 -16.19
C HIS A 320 -12.77 -7.91 -16.17
N THR A 321 -11.67 -8.16 -15.47
CA THR A 321 -10.54 -7.21 -15.36
C THR A 321 -9.87 -6.90 -16.70
N LYS A 322 -9.98 -7.82 -17.67
CA LYS A 322 -9.45 -7.64 -19.02
C LYS A 322 -10.15 -6.49 -19.78
N ASP A 323 -11.46 -6.34 -19.58
CA ASP A 323 -12.26 -5.34 -20.31
C ASP A 323 -11.94 -3.91 -19.85
N ASN A 324 -11.47 -3.73 -18.61
CA ASN A 324 -11.08 -2.42 -18.07
C ASN A 324 -9.63 -2.03 -18.39
N TYR A 325 -8.75 -3.00 -18.67
CA TYR A 325 -7.33 -2.72 -18.97
C TYR A 325 -7.07 -2.53 -20.48
N GLU A 326 -7.87 -3.14 -21.35
CA GLU A 326 -7.72 -3.04 -22.81
C GLU A 326 -8.59 -1.93 -23.44
N SER A 327 -9.35 -1.17 -22.65
CA SER A 327 -10.22 -0.08 -23.14
C SER A 327 -9.55 1.30 -23.23
N GLU A 328 -8.24 1.41 -22.99
CA GLU A 328 -7.44 2.63 -23.20
C GLU A 328 -6.34 2.47 -24.26
#